data_AF-C3YNJ3-F1
#
_entry.id   AF-C3YNJ3-F1
#
_cell.length_a   1.000
_cell.length_b   1.000
_cell.length_c   1.000
_cell.angle_alpha   90.00
_cell.angle_beta   90.00
_cell.angle_gamma   90.00
#
_symmetry.space_group_name_H-M   'P 1'
#
loop_
_entity.id
_entity.type
_entity.pdbx_description
1 polymer ?
#
loop_
_entity_poly.entity_id
_entity_poly.type
_entity_poly.pdbx_seq_one_letter_code
_entity_poly.pdbx_strand_id
1 'polypeptide(L)'
;DTSITDIENDTFSGVSDLYKLFLDSNRLTRVKQTWFTGLESLLALVLSNNNIKDIEPGSFEHLSSLHMLDLDNNLLQVVDSAWLFGLEGSLIMNLSSN
;
A
#
# COMPACT_ATOMS: atom_id res chain seq x y z
N ASP A 1 8.64 16.32 -9.85
CA ASP A 1 9.71 15.57 -9.18
C ASP A 1 9.34 15.24 -7.76
N THR A 2 8.68 14.11 -7.55
CA THR A 2 8.51 13.52 -6.22
C THR A 2 9.55 12.40 -6.08
N SER A 3 10.30 12.43 -4.97
CA SER A 3 11.43 11.53 -4.72
C SER A 3 11.26 10.81 -3.39
N ILE A 4 10.02 10.50 -2.99
CA ILE A 4 9.76 9.85 -1.71
C ILE A 4 10.37 8.45 -1.76
N THR A 5 11.28 8.17 -0.85
CA THR A 5 11.96 6.87 -0.71
C THR A 5 11.51 6.10 0.52
N ASP A 6 10.90 6.79 1.49
CA ASP A 6 10.38 6.22 2.72
C ASP A 6 9.22 7.08 3.25
N ILE A 7 8.38 6.48 4.08
CA ILE A 7 7.31 7.14 4.83
C ILE A 7 7.61 6.90 6.30
N GLU A 8 7.65 7.97 7.09
CA GLU A 8 7.89 7.87 8.53
C GLU A 8 6.68 7.26 9.23
N ASN A 9 6.91 6.59 10.37
CA ASN A 9 5.82 6.09 11.20
C ASN A 9 4.90 7.25 11.59
N ASP A 10 3.61 6.96 11.72
CA ASP A 10 2.59 7.92 12.13
C ASP A 10 2.39 9.12 11.18
N THR A 11 2.98 9.10 9.96
CA THR A 11 2.79 10.15 8.94
C THR A 11 1.31 10.45 8.66
N PHE A 12 0.47 9.42 8.70
CA PHE A 12 -0.98 9.54 8.48
C PHE A 12 -1.80 9.49 9.78
N SER A 13 -1.16 9.71 10.93
CA SER A 13 -1.88 9.76 12.20
C SER A 13 -2.87 10.92 12.22
N GLY A 14 -4.12 10.65 12.60
CA GLY A 14 -5.19 11.65 12.69
C GLY A 14 -5.94 11.93 11.39
N VAL A 15 -5.64 11.25 10.28
CA VAL A 15 -6.41 11.33 9.01
C VAL A 15 -7.16 10.03 8.71
N SER A 16 -7.87 9.50 9.72
CA SER A 16 -8.63 8.24 9.63
C SER A 16 -9.76 8.25 8.59
N ASP A 17 -10.22 9.43 8.18
CA ASP A 17 -11.29 9.63 7.20
C ASP A 17 -10.78 9.72 5.75
N LEU A 18 -9.51 9.40 5.52
CA LEU A 18 -8.93 9.41 4.18
C LEU A 18 -9.46 8.22 3.36
N TYR A 19 -10.10 8.50 2.23
CA TYR A 19 -10.67 7.47 1.35
C TYR A 19 -9.74 7.02 0.22
N LYS A 20 -8.80 7.87 -0.21
CA LYS A 20 -7.87 7.57 -1.31
C LYS A 20 -6.49 8.12 -0.99
N LEU A 21 -5.47 7.30 -1.21
CA LEU A 21 -4.07 7.68 -1.02
C LEU A 21 -3.29 7.36 -2.28
N PHE A 22 -2.65 8.39 -2.84
CA PHE A 22 -1.83 8.32 -4.04
C PHE A 22 -0.37 8.51 -3.65
N LEU A 23 0.42 7.47 -3.85
CA LEU A 23 1.87 7.43 -3.64
C LEU A 23 2.60 6.97 -4.91
N ASP A 24 1.90 6.99 -6.05
CA ASP A 24 2.45 6.57 -7.34
C ASP A 24 3.59 7.48 -7.80
N SER A 25 4.40 6.96 -8.72
CA SER A 25 5.49 7.71 -9.35
C SER A 25 6.51 8.25 -8.33
N ASN A 26 6.83 7.44 -7.32
CA ASN A 26 7.85 7.73 -6.30
C ASN A 26 9.01 6.73 -6.40
N ARG A 27 9.84 6.65 -5.35
CA ARG A 27 11.02 5.77 -5.29
C ARG A 27 10.96 4.84 -4.08
N LEU A 28 9.75 4.47 -3.65
CA LEU A 28 9.54 3.54 -2.55
C LEU A 28 10.09 2.17 -2.96
N THR A 29 10.81 1.51 -2.06
CA THR A 29 11.47 0.22 -2.35
C THR A 29 10.89 -0.94 -1.56
N ARG A 30 10.08 -0.66 -0.55
CA ARG A 30 9.39 -1.63 0.30
C ARG A 30 8.05 -1.04 0.73
N VAL A 31 7.15 -1.86 1.25
CA VAL A 31 5.99 -1.41 2.04
C VAL A 31 6.16 -1.92 3.47
N LYS A 32 6.07 -1.02 4.45
CA LYS A 32 6.22 -1.36 5.88
C LYS A 32 4.86 -1.60 6.52
N GLN A 33 4.85 -2.48 7.53
CA GLN A 33 3.64 -2.76 8.32
C GLN A 33 3.00 -1.49 8.91
N THR A 34 3.84 -0.54 9.32
CA THR A 34 3.44 0.66 10.05
C THR A 34 2.99 1.83 9.16
N TRP A 35 3.14 1.73 7.83
CA TRP A 35 2.91 2.88 6.96
C TRP A 35 1.46 3.34 6.91
N PHE A 36 0.50 2.41 7.01
CA PHE A 36 -0.91 2.71 6.81
C PHE A 36 -1.75 2.47 8.08
N THR A 37 -1.11 2.44 9.24
CA THR A 37 -1.79 2.34 10.53
C THR A 37 -2.81 3.46 10.70
N GLY A 38 -4.05 3.10 11.06
CA GLY A 38 -5.14 4.05 11.33
C GLY A 38 -5.93 4.52 10.09
N LEU A 39 -5.61 4.01 8.89
CA LEU A 39 -6.32 4.35 7.65
C LEU A 39 -7.50 3.40 7.37
N GLU A 40 -8.35 3.15 8.37
CA GLU A 40 -9.44 2.16 8.30
C GLU A 40 -10.50 2.50 7.24
N SER A 41 -10.68 3.79 6.91
CA SER A 41 -11.63 4.25 5.88
C SER A 41 -11.09 4.22 4.46
N LEU A 42 -9.82 3.82 4.26
CA LEU A 42 -9.16 3.88 2.96
C LEU A 42 -9.77 2.87 2.00
N LEU A 43 -10.28 3.35 0.86
CA LEU A 43 -10.92 2.53 -0.17
C LEU A 43 -9.96 2.19 -1.32
N ALA A 44 -9.04 3.10 -1.63
CA ALA A 44 -8.08 2.93 -2.71
C ALA A 44 -6.67 3.40 -2.31
N LEU A 45 -5.70 2.52 -2.56
CA LEU A 45 -4.28 2.79 -2.36
C LEU A 45 -3.54 2.60 -3.69
N VAL A 46 -2.88 3.66 -4.16
CA VAL A 46 -2.13 3.65 -5.42
C VAL A 46 -0.64 3.78 -5.12
N LEU A 47 0.10 2.72 -5.40
CA LEU A 47 1.55 2.58 -5.21
C LEU A 47 2.28 2.31 -6.54
N SER A 48 1.59 2.44 -7.68
CA SER A 48 2.14 2.12 -8.99
C SER A 48 3.33 3.00 -9.38
N ASN A 49 4.18 2.52 -10.28
CA ASN A 49 5.37 3.25 -10.73
C ASN A 49 6.32 3.61 -9.57
N ASN A 50 6.59 2.65 -8.70
CA ASN A 50 7.62 2.73 -7.66
C ASN A 50 8.69 1.64 -7.90
N ASN A 51 9.56 1.41 -6.92
CA ASN A 51 10.61 0.39 -6.98
C ASN A 51 10.37 -0.71 -5.93
N ILE A 52 9.11 -0.96 -5.56
CA ILE A 52 8.74 -1.84 -4.45
C ILE A 52 9.09 -3.27 -4.84
N LYS A 53 10.00 -3.88 -4.06
CA LYS A 53 10.45 -5.27 -4.23
C LYS A 53 10.05 -6.17 -3.06
N ASP A 54 9.56 -5.57 -1.98
CA ASP A 54 9.25 -6.26 -0.73
C ASP A 54 8.05 -5.60 -0.03
N ILE A 55 7.17 -6.40 0.54
CA ILE A 55 6.00 -5.96 1.30
C ILE A 55 6.01 -6.76 2.58
N GLU A 56 6.15 -6.08 3.72
CA GLU A 56 6.17 -6.72 5.03
C GLU A 56 4.82 -7.43 5.30
N PRO A 57 4.82 -8.60 5.96
CA PRO A 57 3.58 -9.25 6.40
C PRO A 57 2.67 -8.30 7.18
N GLY A 58 1.38 -8.30 6.86
CA GLY A 58 0.41 -7.42 7.53
C GLY A 58 0.48 -5.95 7.12
N SER A 59 1.23 -5.57 6.07
CA SER A 59 1.30 -4.18 5.57
C SER A 59 -0.02 -3.51 5.24
N PHE A 60 -1.08 -4.29 5.04
CA PHE A 60 -2.41 -3.78 4.72
C PHE A 60 -3.45 -4.16 5.79
N GLU A 61 -3.03 -4.68 6.95
CA GLU A 61 -3.94 -5.26 7.96
C GLU A 61 -4.95 -4.26 8.54
N HIS A 62 -4.59 -2.98 8.58
CA HIS A 62 -5.46 -1.91 9.10
C HIS A 62 -6.38 -1.31 8.03
N LEU A 63 -6.26 -1.72 6.77
CA LEU A 63 -7.03 -1.17 5.65
C LEU A 63 -8.30 -2.00 5.44
N SER A 64 -9.12 -2.13 6.48
CA SER A 64 -10.33 -2.97 6.50
C SER A 64 -11.36 -2.59 5.43
N SER A 65 -11.38 -1.33 4.98
CA SER A 65 -12.26 -0.87 3.91
C SER A 65 -11.62 -0.88 2.52
N LEU A 66 -10.42 -1.45 2.33
CA LEU A 66 -9.71 -1.36 1.06
C LEU A 66 -10.32 -2.26 -0.02
N HIS A 67 -10.66 -1.67 -1.16
CA HIS A 67 -11.22 -2.38 -2.31
C HIS A 67 -10.29 -2.38 -3.52
N MET A 68 -9.34 -1.43 -3.58
CA MET A 68 -8.42 -1.27 -4.69
C MET A 68 -6.99 -1.06 -4.20
N LEU A 69 -6.09 -1.92 -4.65
CA LEU A 69 -4.65 -1.80 -4.45
C LEU A 69 -3.95 -1.85 -5.80
N ASP A 70 -3.35 -0.74 -6.20
CA ASP A 70 -2.58 -0.66 -7.44
C ASP A 70 -1.08 -0.73 -7.13
N LEU A 71 -0.46 -1.87 -7.47
CA LEU A 71 0.97 -2.13 -7.35
C LEU A 71 1.63 -2.26 -8.73
N ASP A 72 0.97 -1.83 -9.81
CA ASP A 72 1.53 -1.91 -11.16
C ASP A 72 2.88 -1.22 -11.30
N ASN A 73 3.72 -1.74 -12.20
CA ASN A 73 5.04 -1.18 -12.49
C ASN A 73 5.88 -0.97 -11.22
N ASN A 74 6.08 -2.07 -10.49
CA ASN A 74 6.99 -2.18 -9.36
C ASN A 74 8.00 -3.32 -9.65
N LEU A 75 8.63 -3.90 -8.62
CA LEU A 75 9.68 -4.91 -8.76
C LEU A 75 9.34 -6.18 -7.94
N LEU A 76 8.05 -6.48 -7.75
CA LEU A 76 7.60 -7.62 -6.96
C LEU A 76 7.76 -8.94 -7.75
N GLN A 77 8.60 -9.84 -7.25
CA GLN A 77 8.84 -11.13 -7.93
C GLN A 77 7.91 -12.26 -7.46
N VAL A 78 7.28 -12.08 -6.30
CA VAL A 78 6.43 -13.09 -5.67
C VAL A 78 5.19 -12.40 -5.13
N VAL A 79 4.08 -13.13 -5.07
CA VAL A 79 2.86 -12.71 -4.37
C VAL A 79 2.72 -13.55 -3.12
N ASP A 80 2.64 -12.90 -1.96
CA ASP A 80 2.48 -13.57 -0.68
C ASP A 80 1.08 -13.34 -0.11
N SER A 81 0.42 -14.43 0.28
CA SER A 81 -0.86 -14.39 1.01
C SER A 81 -0.81 -13.56 2.30
N ALA A 82 0.37 -13.43 2.92
CA ALA A 82 0.57 -12.65 4.14
C ALA A 82 0.33 -11.13 3.96
N TRP A 83 0.36 -10.63 2.72
CA TRP A 83 0.00 -9.23 2.43
C TRP A 83 -1.49 -8.97 2.65
N LEU A 84 -2.32 -9.99 2.43
CA LEU A 84 -3.78 -9.89 2.44
C LEU A 84 -4.38 -10.15 3.82
N PHE A 85 -3.54 -10.43 4.82
CA PHE A 85 -4.01 -10.63 6.19
C PHE A 85 -4.73 -9.36 6.69
N GLY A 86 -5.92 -9.53 7.27
CA GLY A 86 -6.72 -8.42 7.81
C GLY A 86 -7.60 -7.70 6.78
N LEU A 87 -7.44 -7.96 5.48
CA LEU A 87 -8.34 -7.40 4.46
C LEU A 87 -9.68 -8.14 4.48
N GLU A 88 -10.76 -7.38 4.59
CA GLU A 88 -12.12 -7.91 4.59
C GLU A 88 -12.77 -7.71 3.21
N GLY A 89 -13.41 -8.76 2.69
CA GLY A 89 -14.17 -8.67 1.45
C GLY A 89 -13.34 -8.86 0.17
N SER A 90 -13.81 -8.24 -0.92
CA SER A 90 -13.22 -8.42 -2.25
C SER A 90 -12.24 -7.29 -2.56
N LEU A 91 -10.98 -7.65 -2.74
CA LEU A 91 -9.93 -6.74 -3.17
C LEU A 91 -9.64 -6.92 -4.67
N ILE A 92 -9.60 -5.81 -5.40
CA ILE A 92 -8.98 -5.76 -6.73
C ILE A 92 -7.54 -5.33 -6.55
N MET A 93 -6.62 -6.25 -6.84
CA MET A 93 -5.18 -5.98 -6.83
C MET A 93 -4.64 -5.96 -8.25
N ASN A 94 -3.98 -4.86 -8.63
CA ASN A 94 -3.29 -4.75 -9.92
C ASN A 94 -1.78 -5.00 -9.75
N LEU A 95 -1.25 -5.95 -10.51
CA LEU A 95 0.15 -6.38 -10.48
C LEU A 95 0.79 -6.42 -11.90
N SER A 96 0.14 -5.86 -12.92
CA SER A 96 0.43 -6.17 -14.33
C SER A 96 1.91 -6.10 -14.77
N SER A 97 2.66 -5.10 -14.34
CA SER A 97 4.03 -4.82 -14.81
C SER A 97 5.10 -4.99 -13.72
N ASN A 98 4.95 -6.01 -12.86
CA ASN A 98 5.95 -6.38 -11.85
C ASN A 98 6.93 -7.46 -12.32
#